data_AF-A0A544Y3X6-F1
#
_entry.id   AF-A0A544Y3X6-F1
#
_cell.length_a   1.000
_cell.length_b   1.000
_cell.length_c   1.000
_cell.angle_alpha   90.00
_cell.angle_beta   90.00
_cell.angle_gamma   90.00
#
_symmetry.space_group_name_H-M   'P 1'
#
loop_
_entity.id
_entity.type
_entity.pdbx_description
1 polymer ?
#
loop_
_entity_poly.entity_id
_entity_poly.type
_entity_poly.pdbx_seq_one_letter_code
_entity_poly.pdbx_strand_id
1 'polypeptide(L)'
;MTGIPAVDVFVIAGVIAGGLGLLGVIGKASRWMLRTIRRVQNFLDDWNGEPARPGVEARPGFPARLAALEGEVASVRKIVSNGLSTNVADIQARVTRVEERLNGGQG
;
A
#
# COMPACT_ATOMS: atom_id res chain seq x y z
N MET A 1 -21.02 -49.63 -23.59
CA MET A 1 -20.75 -50.88 -22.86
C MET A 1 -20.04 -51.79 -23.84
N THR A 2 -18.81 -52.13 -23.54
CA THR A 2 -17.81 -52.79 -24.40
C THR A 2 -18.14 -54.24 -24.70
N GLY A 3 -19.23 -54.78 -24.14
CA GLY A 3 -19.69 -56.15 -24.33
C GLY A 3 -18.95 -57.17 -23.46
N ILE A 4 -17.92 -56.74 -22.73
CA ILE A 4 -17.19 -57.54 -21.75
C ILE A 4 -17.52 -56.98 -20.35
N PRO A 5 -18.27 -57.72 -19.51
CA PRO A 5 -18.81 -57.19 -18.25
C PRO A 5 -17.72 -56.73 -17.28
N ALA A 6 -16.56 -57.39 -17.25
CA ALA A 6 -15.43 -56.97 -16.43
C ALA A 6 -14.88 -55.58 -16.86
N VAL A 7 -14.76 -55.33 -18.16
CA VAL A 7 -14.23 -54.07 -18.70
C VAL A 7 -15.17 -52.91 -18.39
N ASP A 8 -16.49 -53.12 -18.52
CA ASP A 8 -17.49 -52.09 -18.23
C ASP A 8 -17.49 -51.65 -16.76
N VAL A 9 -17.26 -52.58 -15.82
CA VAL A 9 -17.12 -52.25 -14.39
C VAL A 9 -15.91 -51.34 -14.14
N PHE A 10 -14.76 -51.62 -14.75
CA PHE A 10 -13.57 -50.76 -14.61
C PHE A 10 -13.78 -49.37 -15.21
N VAL A 11 -14.47 -49.26 -16.34
CA VAL A 11 -14.79 -47.97 -16.96
C VAL A 11 -15.69 -47.13 -16.05
N ILE A 12 -16.76 -47.73 -15.50
CA ILE A 12 -17.66 -47.03 -14.57
C ILE A 12 -16.92 -46.59 -13.31
N ALA A 13 -16.11 -47.47 -12.73
CA ALA A 13 -15.30 -47.17 -11.55
C ALA A 13 -14.33 -46.01 -11.81
N GLY A 14 -13.68 -45.99 -12.99
CA GLY A 14 -12.78 -44.91 -13.40
C GLY A 14 -13.49 -43.56 -13.55
N VAL A 15 -14.68 -43.53 -14.15
CA VAL A 15 -15.48 -42.30 -14.29
C VAL A 15 -15.91 -41.77 -12.92
N ILE A 16 -16.37 -42.65 -12.02
CA ILE A 16 -16.77 -42.27 -10.66
C ILE A 16 -15.56 -41.75 -9.87
N ALA A 17 -14.44 -42.47 -9.90
CA ALA A 17 -13.21 -42.06 -9.22
C ALA A 17 -12.68 -40.73 -9.76
N GLY A 18 -12.68 -40.54 -11.08
CA GLY A 18 -12.30 -39.28 -11.72
C GLY A 18 -13.23 -38.12 -11.33
N GLY A 19 -14.54 -38.35 -11.33
CA GLY A 19 -15.53 -37.36 -10.91
C GLY A 19 -15.36 -36.95 -9.44
N LEU A 20 -15.18 -37.91 -8.53
CA LEU A 20 -14.94 -37.65 -7.12
C LEU A 20 -13.60 -36.93 -6.89
N GLY A 21 -12.56 -37.31 -7.64
CA GLY A 21 -11.27 -36.63 -7.61
C GLY A 21 -11.39 -35.16 -8.01
N LEU A 22 -12.10 -34.87 -9.11
CA LEU A 22 -12.33 -33.52 -9.59
C LEU A 22 -13.13 -32.68 -8.58
N LEU A 23 -14.22 -33.24 -8.03
CA LEU A 23 -15.00 -32.58 -6.98
C LEU A 23 -14.16 -32.29 -5.73
N GLY A 24 -13.27 -33.21 -5.35
CA GLY A 24 -12.34 -33.03 -4.24
C GLY A 24 -11.38 -31.86 -4.47
N VAL A 25 -10.80 -31.76 -5.67
CA VAL A 25 -9.91 -30.65 -6.06
C VAL A 25 -10.65 -29.33 -6.07
N ILE A 26 -11.82 -29.28 -6.70
CA ILE A 26 -12.67 -28.07 -6.74
C ILE A 26 -13.03 -27.65 -5.32
N GLY A 27 -13.52 -28.56 -4.48
CA GLY A 27 -13.90 -28.24 -3.10
C GLY A 27 -12.73 -27.76 -2.23
N LYS A 28 -11.51 -28.24 -2.48
CA LYS A 28 -10.31 -27.76 -1.80
C LYS A 28 -9.91 -26.37 -2.30
N ALA A 29 -9.93 -26.16 -3.62
CA ALA A 29 -9.64 -24.88 -4.25
C ALA A 29 -10.64 -23.80 -3.82
N SER A 30 -11.94 -24.09 -3.83
CA SER A 30 -12.99 -23.17 -3.38
C SER A 30 -12.79 -22.77 -1.91
N ARG A 31 -12.52 -23.73 -1.01
CA ARG A 31 -12.25 -23.41 0.40
C ARG A 31 -11.01 -22.55 0.59
N TRP A 32 -9.95 -22.83 -0.15
CA TRP A 32 -8.74 -22.02 -0.13
C TRP A 32 -9.01 -20.60 -0.64
N MET A 33 -9.70 -20.49 -1.78
CA MET A 33 -10.08 -19.21 -2.39
C MET A 33 -10.93 -18.36 -1.43
N LEU A 34 -11.96 -18.95 -0.80
CA LEU A 34 -12.81 -18.24 0.16
C LEU A 34 -12.02 -17.72 1.36
N ARG A 35 -11.02 -18.46 1.85
CA ARG A 35 -10.14 -17.98 2.93
C ARG A 35 -9.27 -16.82 2.46
N THR A 36 -8.74 -16.89 1.25
CA THR A 36 -7.91 -15.82 0.67
C THR A 36 -8.73 -14.55 0.47
N ILE A 37 -9.94 -14.65 -0.11
CA ILE A 37 -10.83 -13.49 -0.32
C ILE A 37 -11.13 -12.78 0.99
N ARG A 38 -11.44 -13.50 2.07
CA ARG A 38 -11.70 -12.89 3.38
C ARG A 38 -10.50 -12.10 3.92
N ARG A 39 -9.28 -12.61 3.70
CA ARG A 39 -8.06 -11.89 4.11
C ARG A 39 -7.87 -10.61 3.30
N VAL A 40 -8.14 -10.67 1.99
CA VAL A 40 -8.07 -9.50 1.13
C VAL A 40 -9.12 -8.46 1.52
N GLN A 41 -10.35 -8.88 1.84
CA GLN A 41 -11.40 -7.98 2.34
C GLN A 41 -10.96 -7.26 3.61
N ASN A 42 -10.46 -7.99 4.62
CA ASN A 42 -9.97 -7.36 5.85
C ASN A 42 -8.84 -6.35 5.57
N PHE A 43 -7.94 -6.68 4.64
CA PHE A 43 -6.88 -5.76 4.23
C PHE A 43 -7.45 -4.51 3.54
N LEU A 44 -8.44 -4.66 2.67
CA LEU A 44 -9.09 -3.53 2.00
C LEU A 44 -9.86 -2.65 2.99
N ASP A 45 -10.50 -3.24 3.99
CA ASP A 45 -11.18 -2.51 5.06
C ASP A 45 -10.18 -1.68 5.87
N ASP A 46 -9.04 -2.25 6.25
CA ASP A 46 -7.96 -1.51 6.92
C ASP A 46 -7.33 -0.44 6.02
N TRP A 47 -7.18 -0.73 4.72
CA TRP A 47 -6.62 0.20 3.73
C TRP A 47 -7.51 1.40 3.50
N ASN A 48 -8.82 1.19 3.36
CA ASN A 48 -9.79 2.28 3.17
C ASN A 48 -10.12 3.00 4.47
N GLY A 49 -9.98 2.32 5.60
CA GLY A 49 -10.34 2.83 6.92
C GLY A 49 -11.80 2.54 7.28
N GLU A 50 -12.18 2.94 8.49
CA GLU A 50 -13.54 2.75 9.00
C GLU A 50 -14.30 4.09 9.02
N PRO A 51 -15.54 4.15 8.50
CA PRO A 51 -16.36 5.34 8.59
C PRO A 51 -16.73 5.65 10.04
N ALA A 52 -17.07 6.91 10.33
CA ALA A 52 -17.55 7.31 11.65
C ALA A 52 -18.85 6.55 11.99
N ARG A 53 -18.97 6.14 13.25
CA ARG A 53 -20.16 5.48 13.80
C ARG A 53 -20.60 6.20 15.08
N PRO A 54 -21.86 6.09 15.53
CA PRO A 54 -22.35 6.85 16.69
C PRO A 54 -21.44 6.65 17.92
N GLY A 55 -20.86 7.74 18.42
CA GLY A 55 -19.94 7.74 19.57
C GLY A 55 -18.49 7.33 19.28
N VAL A 56 -18.12 7.03 18.02
CA VAL A 56 -16.74 6.67 17.64
C VAL A 56 -16.36 7.38 16.34
N GLU A 57 -15.27 8.14 16.39
CA GLU A 57 -14.73 8.85 15.22
C GLU A 57 -14.29 7.89 14.11
N ALA A 58 -14.27 8.40 12.88
CA ALA A 58 -13.78 7.65 11.73
C ALA A 58 -12.31 7.26 11.94
N ARG A 59 -11.95 6.04 11.57
CA ARG A 59 -10.56 5.60 11.56
C ARG A 59 -9.98 5.85 10.17
N PRO A 60 -9.02 6.78 10.01
CA PRO A 60 -8.50 7.12 8.69
C PRO A 60 -7.77 5.93 8.08
N GLY A 61 -8.09 5.63 6.82
CA GLY A 61 -7.40 4.65 5.99
C GLY A 61 -6.03 5.12 5.54
N PHE A 62 -5.32 4.25 4.83
CA PHE A 62 -4.00 4.50 4.29
C PHE A 62 -3.96 5.73 3.35
N PRO A 63 -4.86 5.91 2.36
CA PRO A 63 -4.83 7.08 1.49
C PRO A 63 -4.96 8.41 2.23
N ALA A 64 -5.81 8.46 3.26
CA ALA A 64 -6.00 9.67 4.07
C ALA A 64 -4.75 9.99 4.90
N ARG A 65 -4.10 8.97 5.48
CA ARG A 65 -2.84 9.14 6.22
C ARG A 65 -1.69 9.55 5.29
N LEU A 66 -1.62 8.99 4.09
CA LEU A 66 -0.62 9.36 3.09
C LEU A 66 -0.78 10.82 2.67
N ALA A 67 -2.00 11.27 2.39
CA ALA A 67 -2.28 12.67 2.05
C ALA A 67 -1.88 13.63 3.18
N ALA A 68 -2.11 13.25 4.44
CA ALA A 68 -1.67 14.04 5.59
C ALA A 68 -0.14 14.15 5.64
N LEU A 69 0.57 13.03 5.47
CA LEU A 69 2.05 13.01 5.41
C LEU A 69 2.60 13.83 4.24
N GLU A 70 1.98 13.74 3.06
CA GLU A 70 2.36 14.56 1.91
C GLU A 70 2.21 16.06 2.20
N GLY A 71 1.13 16.45 2.89
CA GLY A 71 0.91 17.81 3.36
C GLY A 71 1.97 18.28 4.35
N GLU A 72 2.32 17.45 5.33
CA GLU A 72 3.38 17.73 6.29
C GLU A 72 4.75 17.88 5.62
N VAL A 73 5.09 16.97 4.70
CA VAL A 73 6.33 17.03 3.92
C VAL A 73 6.39 18.30 3.06
N ALA A 74 5.28 18.69 2.42
CA ALA A 74 5.22 19.92 1.66
C ALA A 74 5.42 21.16 2.53
N SER A 75 4.83 21.17 3.74
CA SER A 75 5.01 22.24 4.73
C SER A 75 6.46 22.36 5.18
N VAL A 76 7.08 21.24 5.58
CA VAL A 76 8.50 21.20 5.98
C VAL A 76 9.38 21.68 4.84
N ARG A 77 9.13 21.22 3.62
CA ARG A 77 9.90 21.65 2.44
C ARG A 77 9.83 23.17 2.25
N LYS A 78 8.65 23.78 2.41
CA LYS A 78 8.47 25.23 2.29
C LYS A 78 9.20 26.00 3.39
N ILE A 79 9.14 25.52 4.63
CA ILE A 79 9.86 26.13 5.76
C ILE A 79 11.37 26.09 5.51
N VAL A 80 11.88 24.93 5.08
CA VAL A 80 13.31 24.76 4.78
C VAL A 80 13.74 25.62 3.61
N SER A 81 12.99 25.66 2.50
CA SER A 81 13.36 26.49 1.35
C SER A 81 13.37 27.98 1.69
N ASN A 82 12.37 28.45 2.42
CA ASN A 82 12.27 29.85 2.81
C ASN A 82 13.39 30.21 3.79
N GLY A 83 13.58 29.41 4.84
CA GLY A 83 14.65 29.63 5.83
C GLY A 83 16.03 29.60 5.19
N LEU A 84 16.29 28.67 4.28
CA LEU A 84 17.55 28.61 3.55
C LEU A 84 17.78 29.87 2.70
N SER A 85 16.75 30.35 1.99
CA SER A 85 16.85 31.56 1.18
C SER A 85 17.16 32.80 2.03
N THR A 86 16.53 32.93 3.19
CA THR A 86 16.80 34.02 4.15
C THR A 86 18.22 33.94 4.69
N ASN A 87 18.67 32.75 5.08
CA ASN A 87 20.02 32.54 5.60
C ASN A 87 21.09 32.85 4.55
N VAL A 88 20.87 32.45 3.29
CA VAL A 88 21.79 32.75 2.18
C VAL A 88 21.87 34.26 1.95
N ALA A 89 20.74 34.96 1.95
CA ALA A 89 20.72 36.42 1.79
C ALA A 89 21.45 37.13 2.95
N ASP A 90 21.26 36.69 4.19
CA ASP A 90 21.98 37.24 5.35
C ASP A 90 23.50 37.00 5.25
N ILE A 91 23.91 35.78 4.90
CA ILE A 91 25.32 35.44 4.71
C ILE A 91 25.94 36.31 3.62
N GLN A 92 25.25 36.50 2.48
CA GLN A 92 25.74 37.37 1.41
C GLN A 92 25.94 38.81 1.90
N ALA A 93 24.95 39.39 2.60
CA ALA A 93 25.07 40.73 3.15
C ALA A 93 26.24 40.87 4.15
N ARG A 94 26.49 39.82 4.94
CA ARG A 94 27.62 39.77 5.88
C ARG A 94 28.96 39.70 5.16
N VAL A 95 29.06 38.91 4.08
CA VAL A 95 30.27 38.81 3.26
C VAL A 95 30.57 40.14 2.59
N THR A 96 29.60 40.77 1.92
CA THR A 96 29.78 42.09 1.29
C THR A 96 30.28 43.14 2.29
N ARG A 97 29.71 43.16 3.50
CA ARG A 97 30.16 44.07 4.56
C ARG A 97 31.61 43.81 5.00
N VAL A 98 32.05 42.56 5.02
CA VAL A 98 33.45 42.21 5.36
C VAL A 98 34.39 42.65 4.24
N GLU A 99 34.01 42.45 2.98
CA GLU A 99 34.79 42.89 1.81
C GLU A 99 34.97 44.42 1.80
N GLU A 100 33.91 45.18 2.06
CA GLU A 100 33.98 46.65 2.18
C GLU A 100 34.92 47.10 3.29
N ARG A 101 34.87 46.44 4.46
CA ARG A 101 35.78 46.74 5.59
C ARG A 101 37.24 46.46 5.24
N LEU A 102 37.51 45.37 4.51
CA LEU A 102 38.87 45.02 4.09
C LEU A 102 39.41 46.01 3.05
N ASN A 103 38.59 46.42 2.08
CA ASN A 103 39.00 47.39 1.07
C ASN A 103 39.15 48.81 1.63
N GLY A 104 38.31 49.22 2.58
CA GLY A 104 38.41 50.54 3.22
C GLY A 104 39.54 50.69 4.24
N GLY A 105 40.12 49.58 4.72
CA GLY A 105 41.23 49.58 5.68
C GLY A 105 42.63 49.54 5.06
N GLN A 106 42.76 49.50 3.74
CA GLN A 106 44.04 49.49 3.01
C GLN A 106 44.45 50.86 2.41
N GLY A 107 43.74 51.94 2.74
CA GLY A 107 44.13 53.32 2.43
C GLY A 107 44.56 54.09 3.67
#